data_AF-A0A292SME4-F1
#
_entry.id   AF-A0A292SME4-F1
#
_cell.length_a   1.000
_cell.length_b   1.000
_cell.length_c   1.000
_cell.angle_alpha   90.00
_cell.angle_beta   90.00
_cell.angle_gamma   90.00
#
_symmetry.space_group_name_H-M   'P 1'
#
loop_
_entity.id
_entity.type
_entity.pdbx_description
1 polymer ?
#
loop_
_entity_poly.entity_id
_entity_poly.type
_entity_poly.pdbx_seq_one_letter_code
_entity_poly.pdbx_strand_id
1 'polypeptide(L)'
;YRGEFEERLKAVLKEVEESNGEIVMFIDELHTVVGAGATEGSMDAGNLLKPMLARGVLRTIGATTINEYRKYIEKDPALERRFQPVLVGEPSVEDTISILRGLKEKYEVHHGIRILDSALIQAAKLSDRYITDRFLPDKAIDLIDEAASSLRIEIDSMPEEIDKMMRQKIQLEIEREALKKEDDDEARAKVADISNQIVELDDKISKMKTQWEQEKASIVGEAGIKEEIDKVRNKIEEAERNVDLQTAAELKYGKLMELEKQLKAIQNKEKTSNQLLKEEIDDDDIANVVSKWTGIPVNKLVESEKQKLINMEDILHKRLIGQEEAVEVVADSIRRARSGLKDPKRPIGTFLFLGPTGVGKTELAKSLAEFMFNDEDALIRIDMSEYMEKHNVSRLVGAPPGYVGYDEGGQLTEAVRRKPYSVVLFDEIEKAHPDVFNIMLQIFDDGRLTDSKGRTVDFKNTLIIMTSNIGSDIILENTLNSLVSKTDFEETKNKVMEVLRSRFKPEFLNRIDETIFFKALNLQELSQIVDIQMDYLRKLLKDQEIDIEITPEAKEFLATRGFNPVYGARPLKRVIRQLIENPLSKQILSQKFLRGDKIIIDVDNDEIVFKKED
;
A
#
# COMPACT_ATOMS: atom_id res chain seq x y z
N TYR A 1 13.18 -11.06 -41.74
CA TYR A 1 12.50 -11.02 -40.43
C TYR A 1 11.15 -11.76 -40.42
N ARG A 2 10.11 -11.40 -41.20
CA ARG A 2 8.82 -12.14 -41.19
C ARG A 2 8.94 -13.65 -41.48
N GLY A 3 9.56 -14.05 -42.60
CA GLY A 3 9.71 -15.48 -42.95
C GLY A 3 10.61 -16.30 -42.02
N GLU A 4 11.47 -15.64 -41.23
CA GLU A 4 12.47 -16.32 -40.39
C GLU A 4 11.85 -17.02 -39.18
N PHE A 5 10.80 -16.44 -38.59
CA PHE A 5 10.05 -17.08 -37.50
C PHE A 5 9.29 -18.31 -38.00
N GLU A 6 8.59 -18.20 -39.13
CA GLU A 6 7.87 -19.33 -39.72
C GLU A 6 8.83 -20.47 -40.14
N GLU A 7 9.99 -20.15 -40.69
CA GLU A 7 11.02 -21.15 -41.03
C GLU A 7 11.55 -21.86 -39.79
N ARG A 8 11.85 -21.11 -38.71
CA ARG A 8 12.27 -21.70 -37.42
C ARG A 8 11.17 -22.59 -36.83
N LEU A 9 9.93 -22.12 -36.82
CA LEU A 9 8.81 -22.90 -36.29
C LEU A 9 8.57 -24.17 -37.12
N LYS A 10 8.66 -24.09 -38.46
CA LYS A 10 8.58 -25.27 -39.33
C LYS A 10 9.70 -26.27 -39.05
N ALA A 11 10.92 -25.80 -38.81
CA ALA A 11 12.05 -26.67 -38.46
C ALA A 11 11.78 -27.40 -37.14
N VAL A 12 11.37 -26.69 -36.09
CA VAL A 12 10.99 -27.28 -34.79
C VAL A 12 9.85 -28.30 -34.95
N LEU A 13 8.81 -27.94 -35.69
CA LEU A 13 7.67 -28.83 -35.92
C LEU A 13 8.07 -30.10 -36.68
N LYS A 14 9.00 -30.00 -37.63
CA LYS A 14 9.53 -31.15 -38.36
C LYS A 14 10.30 -32.10 -37.45
N GLU A 15 11.13 -31.59 -36.56
CA GLU A 15 11.83 -32.41 -35.55
C GLU A 15 10.84 -33.13 -34.63
N VAL A 16 9.76 -32.45 -34.22
CA VAL A 16 8.70 -33.07 -33.42
C VAL A 16 7.94 -34.15 -34.20
N GLU A 17 7.66 -33.94 -35.49
CA GLU A 17 7.07 -34.97 -36.36
C GLU A 17 7.99 -36.18 -36.52
N GLU A 18 9.29 -35.95 -36.71
CA GLU A 18 10.30 -37.02 -36.81
C GLU A 18 10.49 -37.80 -35.50
N SER A 19 10.18 -37.21 -34.35
CA SER A 19 10.25 -37.87 -33.03
C SER A 19 9.18 -38.95 -32.79
N ASN A 20 8.22 -39.13 -33.70
CA ASN A 20 7.15 -40.13 -33.59
C ASN A 20 6.39 -40.12 -32.25
N GLY A 21 6.22 -38.93 -31.65
CA GLY A 21 5.44 -38.73 -30.44
C GLY A 21 6.20 -38.90 -29.13
N GLU A 22 7.52 -39.06 -29.17
CA GLU A 22 8.39 -39.02 -27.97
C GLU A 22 8.45 -37.61 -27.36
N ILE A 23 8.32 -36.57 -28.19
CA ILE A 23 8.36 -35.18 -27.73
C ILE A 23 6.94 -34.66 -27.42
N VAL A 24 6.79 -34.07 -26.24
CA VAL A 24 5.62 -33.26 -25.87
C VAL A 24 6.04 -31.79 -25.86
N MET A 25 5.40 -30.98 -26.70
CA MET A 25 5.70 -29.55 -26.81
C MET A 25 4.90 -28.76 -25.77
N PHE A 26 5.58 -27.97 -24.93
CA PHE A 26 4.94 -26.97 -24.07
C PHE A 26 5.02 -25.60 -24.75
N ILE A 27 3.89 -24.91 -24.88
CA ILE A 27 3.80 -23.56 -25.43
C ILE A 27 3.16 -22.67 -24.37
N ASP A 28 3.98 -21.80 -23.77
CA ASP A 28 3.46 -20.73 -22.92
C ASP A 28 2.81 -19.63 -23.77
N GLU A 29 1.85 -18.93 -23.19
CA GLU A 29 1.05 -17.90 -23.87
C GLU A 29 0.53 -18.35 -25.25
N LEU A 30 -0.05 -19.55 -25.33
CA LEU A 30 -0.47 -20.19 -26.59
C LEU A 30 -1.27 -19.25 -27.51
N HIS A 31 -2.10 -18.38 -26.93
CA HIS A 31 -2.91 -17.41 -27.66
C HIS A 31 -2.10 -16.44 -28.53
N THR A 32 -0.83 -16.17 -28.22
CA THR A 32 0.05 -15.30 -29.03
C THR A 32 0.38 -15.94 -30.38
N VAL A 33 0.47 -17.27 -30.42
CA VAL A 33 0.84 -18.05 -31.62
C VAL A 33 -0.36 -18.29 -32.54
N VAL A 34 -1.56 -18.42 -31.97
CA VAL A 34 -2.82 -18.72 -32.72
C VAL A 34 -3.75 -17.51 -32.90
N GLY A 35 -3.64 -16.47 -32.07
CA GLY A 35 -4.54 -15.30 -32.07
C GLY A 35 -4.04 -14.08 -32.86
N ALA A 36 -2.78 -14.10 -33.30
CA ALA A 36 -2.09 -13.00 -33.98
C ALA A 36 -2.67 -12.60 -35.35
N GLY A 37 -3.56 -13.41 -35.96
CA GLY A 37 -4.16 -13.10 -37.27
C GLY A 37 -5.25 -12.03 -37.28
N ALA A 38 -5.75 -11.59 -36.11
CA ALA A 38 -6.87 -10.65 -36.03
C ALA A 38 -6.50 -9.16 -36.13
N THR A 39 -5.21 -8.82 -35.95
CA THR A 39 -4.67 -7.46 -36.08
C THR A 39 -3.83 -7.38 -37.35
N GLU A 40 -4.15 -6.44 -38.25
CA GLU A 40 -3.43 -6.23 -39.51
C GLU A 40 -1.92 -6.03 -39.27
N GLY A 41 -1.13 -7.10 -39.35
CA GLY A 41 0.34 -7.03 -39.32
C GLY A 41 1.08 -8.10 -38.50
N SER A 42 0.39 -8.87 -37.65
CA SER A 42 0.97 -9.95 -36.83
C SER A 42 0.79 -11.34 -37.49
N MET A 43 1.80 -12.21 -37.37
CA MET A 43 1.87 -13.48 -38.11
C MET A 43 1.06 -14.59 -37.41
N ASP A 44 0.16 -15.26 -38.13
CA ASP A 44 -0.68 -16.35 -37.61
C ASP A 44 -0.03 -17.72 -37.86
N ALA A 45 0.70 -18.20 -36.85
CA ALA A 45 1.30 -19.54 -36.85
C ALA A 45 0.28 -20.67 -36.61
N GLY A 46 -0.98 -20.33 -36.28
CA GLY A 46 -2.06 -21.29 -36.11
C GLY A 46 -2.30 -22.17 -37.33
N ASN A 47 -2.06 -21.65 -38.53
CA ASN A 47 -2.20 -22.42 -39.78
C ASN A 47 -1.17 -23.54 -39.93
N LEU A 48 -0.01 -23.44 -39.27
CA LEU A 48 1.01 -24.50 -39.27
C LEU A 48 0.71 -25.57 -38.22
N LEU A 49 0.15 -25.19 -37.08
CA LEU A 49 -0.15 -26.09 -35.98
C LEU A 49 -1.40 -26.96 -36.25
N LYS A 50 -2.47 -26.37 -36.81
CA LYS A 50 -3.77 -27.04 -37.02
C LYS A 50 -3.66 -28.39 -37.76
N PRO A 51 -2.94 -28.50 -38.90
CA PRO A 51 -2.83 -29.78 -39.60
C PRO A 51 -2.13 -30.87 -38.77
N MET A 52 -1.11 -30.50 -37.99
CA MET A 52 -0.32 -31.46 -37.20
C MET A 52 -1.06 -31.93 -35.95
N LEU A 53 -1.78 -31.01 -35.29
CA LEU A 53 -2.71 -31.33 -34.20
C LEU A 53 -3.84 -32.24 -34.70
N ALA A 54 -4.37 -31.98 -35.90
CA ALA A 54 -5.43 -32.79 -36.48
C ALA A 54 -4.99 -34.21 -36.86
N ARG A 55 -3.73 -34.39 -37.28
CA ARG A 55 -3.15 -35.71 -37.55
C ARG A 55 -2.72 -36.46 -36.27
N GLY A 56 -2.72 -35.79 -35.11
CA GLY A 56 -2.25 -36.37 -33.85
C GLY A 56 -0.73 -36.56 -33.77
N VAL A 57 0.02 -35.96 -34.70
CA VAL A 57 1.48 -36.00 -34.76
C VAL A 57 2.08 -35.08 -33.71
N LEU A 58 1.47 -33.92 -33.50
CA LEU A 58 1.92 -32.93 -32.54
C LEU A 58 1.19 -33.14 -31.20
N ARG A 59 1.94 -33.53 -30.17
CA ARG A 59 1.46 -33.55 -28.77
C ARG A 59 1.84 -32.23 -28.10
N THR A 60 0.84 -31.47 -27.67
CA THR A 60 1.08 -30.11 -27.13
C THR A 60 0.32 -29.86 -25.84
N ILE A 61 0.99 -29.21 -24.90
CA ILE A 61 0.42 -28.57 -23.73
C ILE A 61 0.52 -27.07 -23.95
N GLY A 62 -0.61 -26.38 -24.01
CA GLY A 62 -0.66 -24.91 -24.12
C GLY A 62 -1.10 -24.28 -22.81
N ALA A 63 -0.41 -23.22 -22.39
CA ALA A 63 -0.84 -22.37 -21.27
C ALA A 63 -1.39 -21.04 -21.80
N THR A 64 -2.51 -20.58 -21.24
CA THR A 64 -3.13 -19.28 -21.59
C THR A 64 -4.15 -18.89 -20.52
N THR A 65 -4.51 -17.60 -20.46
CA THR A 65 -5.61 -17.17 -19.57
C THR A 65 -6.98 -17.59 -20.11
N ILE A 66 -7.98 -17.69 -19.22
CA ILE A 66 -9.37 -18.02 -19.60
C ILE A 66 -9.91 -17.02 -20.63
N ASN A 67 -9.61 -15.73 -20.47
CA ASN A 67 -10.10 -14.67 -21.36
C ASN A 67 -9.54 -14.83 -22.78
N GLU A 68 -8.25 -15.15 -22.91
CA GLU A 68 -7.61 -15.39 -24.20
C GLU A 68 -8.07 -16.70 -24.82
N TYR A 69 -8.25 -17.77 -24.03
CA TYR A 69 -8.82 -19.02 -24.49
C TYR A 69 -10.19 -18.78 -25.16
N ARG A 70 -11.09 -18.06 -24.47
CA ARG A 70 -12.42 -17.70 -25.02
C ARG A 70 -12.33 -16.83 -26.28
N LYS A 71 -11.33 -15.95 -26.36
CA LYS A 71 -11.18 -15.00 -27.46
C LYS A 71 -10.62 -15.65 -28.72
N TYR A 72 -9.61 -16.50 -28.59
CA TYR A 72 -8.80 -16.97 -29.72
C TYR A 72 -8.89 -18.48 -29.99
N ILE A 73 -9.15 -19.31 -28.98
CA ILE A 73 -9.14 -20.78 -29.12
C ILE A 73 -10.56 -21.31 -29.23
N GLU A 74 -11.47 -20.93 -28.32
CA GLU A 74 -12.86 -21.39 -28.31
C GLU A 74 -13.64 -20.93 -29.56
N LYS A 75 -13.30 -19.75 -30.11
CA LYS A 75 -13.90 -19.26 -31.36
C LYS A 75 -13.45 -20.00 -32.61
N ASP A 76 -12.37 -20.78 -32.53
CA ASP A 76 -11.84 -21.56 -33.64
C ASP A 76 -12.21 -23.04 -33.48
N PRO A 77 -13.20 -23.55 -34.25
CA PRO A 77 -13.67 -24.93 -34.10
C PRO A 77 -12.62 -25.99 -34.43
N ALA A 78 -11.51 -25.64 -35.09
CA ALA A 78 -10.42 -26.57 -35.36
C ALA A 78 -9.50 -26.74 -34.14
N LEU A 79 -9.30 -25.67 -33.36
CA LEU A 79 -8.48 -25.69 -32.14
C LEU A 79 -9.27 -26.19 -30.93
N GLU A 80 -10.51 -25.71 -30.78
CA GLU A 80 -11.42 -26.11 -29.69
C GLU A 80 -11.58 -27.64 -29.62
N ARG A 81 -11.71 -28.31 -30.78
CA ARG A 81 -11.84 -29.78 -30.87
C ARG A 81 -10.52 -30.55 -30.67
N ARG A 82 -9.41 -29.87 -30.45
CA ARG A 82 -8.07 -30.47 -30.31
C ARG A 82 -7.43 -30.19 -28.97
N PHE A 83 -7.83 -29.12 -28.29
CA PHE A 83 -7.40 -28.82 -26.93
C PHE A 83 -8.48 -29.20 -25.93
N GLN A 84 -8.08 -29.96 -24.90
CA GLN A 84 -8.90 -30.17 -23.72
C GLN A 84 -8.59 -29.05 -22.71
N PRO A 85 -9.57 -28.23 -22.30
CA PRO A 85 -9.34 -27.24 -21.25
C PRO A 85 -9.07 -27.95 -19.91
N VAL A 86 -7.97 -27.57 -19.27
CA VAL A 86 -7.60 -27.95 -17.91
C VAL A 86 -7.53 -26.66 -17.09
N LEU A 87 -8.49 -26.46 -16.19
CA LEU A 87 -8.53 -25.26 -15.36
C LEU A 87 -7.55 -25.39 -14.20
N VAL A 88 -6.59 -24.47 -14.13
CA VAL A 88 -5.67 -24.33 -13.01
C VAL A 88 -6.07 -23.07 -12.24
N GLY A 89 -6.59 -23.27 -11.03
CA GLY A 89 -6.99 -22.17 -10.15
C GLY A 89 -5.83 -21.67 -9.29
N GLU A 90 -6.01 -20.48 -8.71
CA GLU A 90 -5.13 -19.96 -7.67
C GLU A 90 -5.18 -20.88 -6.43
N PRO A 91 -4.03 -21.27 -5.84
CA PRO A 91 -3.99 -22.06 -4.62
C PRO A 91 -4.50 -21.26 -3.42
N SER A 92 -5.03 -21.95 -2.42
CA SER A 92 -5.36 -21.29 -1.15
C SER A 92 -4.10 -20.81 -0.42
N VAL A 93 -4.28 -19.99 0.63
CA VAL A 93 -3.17 -19.58 1.51
C VAL A 93 -2.50 -20.82 2.14
N GLU A 94 -3.28 -21.84 2.55
CA GLU A 94 -2.73 -23.07 3.13
C GLU A 94 -1.96 -23.92 2.11
N ASP A 95 -2.46 -24.02 0.87
CA ASP A 95 -1.77 -24.70 -0.21
C ASP A 95 -0.49 -23.96 -0.59
N THR A 96 -0.53 -22.63 -0.61
CA THR A 96 0.64 -21.79 -0.87
C THR A 96 1.73 -22.00 0.19
N ILE A 97 1.37 -22.06 1.46
CA ILE A 97 2.33 -22.37 2.54
C ILE A 97 2.97 -23.74 2.30
N SER A 98 2.19 -24.72 1.85
CA SER A 98 2.69 -26.06 1.54
C SER A 98 3.64 -26.05 0.33
N ILE A 99 3.32 -25.29 -0.72
CA ILE A 99 4.19 -25.06 -1.89
C ILE A 99 5.50 -24.40 -1.45
N LEU A 100 5.43 -23.31 -0.67
CA LEU A 100 6.58 -22.59 -0.15
C LEU A 100 7.48 -23.47 0.70
N ARG A 101 6.91 -24.34 1.56
CA ARG A 101 7.67 -25.33 2.34
C ARG A 101 8.42 -26.32 1.45
N GLY A 102 7.82 -26.74 0.33
CA GLY A 102 8.48 -27.59 -0.67
C GLY A 102 9.59 -26.88 -1.45
N LEU A 103 9.47 -25.57 -1.64
CA LEU A 103 10.48 -24.74 -2.33
C LEU A 103 11.58 -24.22 -1.38
N LYS A 104 11.32 -24.21 -0.08
CA LYS A 104 12.19 -23.65 0.96
C LYS A 104 13.66 -24.04 0.80
N GLU A 105 13.94 -25.34 0.74
CA GLU A 105 15.33 -25.83 0.67
C GLU A 105 16.05 -25.31 -0.58
N LYS A 106 15.36 -25.19 -1.72
CA LYS A 106 15.95 -24.67 -2.97
C LYS A 106 16.31 -23.21 -2.85
N TYR A 107 15.45 -22.38 -2.26
CA TYR A 107 15.71 -20.95 -2.05
C TYR A 107 16.81 -20.73 -1.00
N GLU A 108 16.84 -21.53 0.08
CA GLU A 108 17.92 -21.49 1.07
C GLU A 108 19.29 -21.80 0.43
N VAL A 109 19.36 -22.80 -0.45
CA VAL A 109 20.59 -23.14 -1.18
C VAL A 109 20.95 -22.03 -2.17
N HIS A 110 19.98 -21.53 -2.93
CA HIS A 110 20.21 -20.52 -3.97
C HIS A 110 20.79 -19.21 -3.40
N HIS A 111 20.23 -18.73 -2.29
CA HIS A 111 20.66 -17.48 -1.65
C HIS A 111 21.72 -17.70 -0.56
N GLY A 112 21.94 -18.94 -0.12
CA GLY A 112 22.88 -19.28 0.95
C GLY A 112 22.46 -18.70 2.31
N ILE A 113 21.17 -18.70 2.59
CA ILE A 113 20.56 -18.18 3.83
C ILE A 113 19.57 -19.21 4.40
N ARG A 114 19.01 -18.95 5.59
CA ARG A 114 17.92 -19.77 6.16
C ARG A 114 16.60 -19.02 6.07
N ILE A 115 15.50 -19.76 5.92
CA ILE A 115 14.15 -19.19 5.88
C ILE A 115 13.35 -19.80 7.02
N LEU A 116 12.80 -18.99 7.92
CA LEU A 116 11.95 -19.51 9.00
C LEU A 116 10.58 -19.91 8.47
N ASP A 117 9.94 -20.88 9.12
CA ASP A 117 8.57 -21.29 8.74
C ASP A 117 7.56 -20.15 8.97
N SER A 118 7.80 -19.30 9.98
CA SER A 118 7.02 -18.08 10.22
C SER A 118 7.06 -17.13 9.02
N ALA A 119 8.23 -16.94 8.40
CA ALA A 119 8.38 -16.13 7.19
C ALA A 119 7.53 -16.67 6.02
N LEU A 120 7.51 -17.99 5.81
CA LEU A 120 6.67 -18.61 4.76
C LEU A 120 5.18 -18.37 4.99
N ILE A 121 4.73 -18.57 6.24
CA ILE A 121 3.34 -18.32 6.64
C ILE A 121 2.99 -16.84 6.42
N GLN A 122 3.90 -15.95 6.82
CA GLN A 122 3.70 -14.51 6.71
C GLN A 122 3.70 -14.05 5.25
N ALA A 123 4.55 -14.60 4.39
CA ALA A 123 4.60 -14.29 2.97
C ALA A 123 3.29 -14.66 2.28
N ALA A 124 2.74 -15.85 2.56
CA ALA A 124 1.45 -16.26 2.02
C ALA A 124 0.31 -15.35 2.53
N LYS A 125 0.24 -15.08 3.84
CA LYS A 125 -0.83 -14.27 4.44
C LYS A 125 -0.79 -12.80 4.02
N LEU A 126 0.39 -12.17 4.05
CA LEU A 126 0.52 -10.75 3.72
C LEU A 126 0.36 -10.52 2.22
N SER A 127 0.89 -11.39 1.36
CA SER A 127 0.70 -11.25 -0.08
C SER A 127 -0.75 -11.45 -0.49
N ASP A 128 -1.46 -12.41 0.09
CA ASP A 128 -2.91 -12.57 -0.12
C ASP A 128 -3.67 -11.33 0.33
N ARG A 129 -3.34 -10.82 1.52
CA ARG A 129 -4.06 -9.71 2.13
C ARG A 129 -3.80 -8.35 1.49
N TYR A 130 -2.58 -8.08 1.02
CA TYR A 130 -2.14 -6.73 0.62
C TYR A 130 -1.76 -6.59 -0.86
N ILE A 131 -1.44 -7.68 -1.56
CA ILE A 131 -1.06 -7.68 -2.98
C ILE A 131 -2.18 -8.34 -3.77
N THR A 132 -3.17 -7.55 -4.20
CA THR A 132 -4.44 -8.05 -4.77
C THR A 132 -4.48 -8.09 -6.30
N ASP A 133 -3.52 -7.44 -6.96
CA ASP A 133 -3.37 -7.39 -8.42
C ASP A 133 -2.55 -8.57 -8.98
N ARG A 134 -1.96 -9.39 -8.10
CA ARG A 134 -1.20 -10.60 -8.42
C ARG A 134 -1.82 -11.82 -7.73
N PHE A 135 -1.49 -13.00 -8.25
CA PHE A 135 -2.04 -14.27 -7.80
C PHE A 135 -1.02 -15.08 -7.00
N LEU A 136 -1.49 -15.83 -6.01
CA LEU A 136 -0.72 -16.91 -5.38
C LEU A 136 -0.45 -18.03 -6.41
N PRO A 137 0.62 -18.82 -6.24
CA PRO A 137 1.66 -18.71 -5.21
C PRO A 137 2.78 -17.72 -5.59
N ASP A 138 2.76 -17.19 -6.82
CA ASP A 138 3.81 -16.37 -7.43
C ASP A 138 4.19 -15.15 -6.58
N LYS A 139 3.21 -14.33 -6.19
CA LYS A 139 3.46 -13.16 -5.33
C LYS A 139 4.09 -13.50 -3.97
N ALA A 140 3.81 -14.69 -3.42
CA ALA A 140 4.38 -15.10 -2.14
C ALA A 140 5.82 -15.63 -2.31
N ILE A 141 6.08 -16.31 -3.42
CA ILE A 141 7.42 -16.76 -3.80
C ILE A 141 8.33 -15.55 -4.00
N ASP A 142 7.88 -14.54 -4.74
CA ASP A 142 8.68 -13.32 -4.96
C ASP A 142 9.00 -12.58 -3.66
N LEU A 143 8.07 -12.52 -2.70
CA LEU A 143 8.35 -11.92 -1.39
C LEU A 143 9.48 -12.64 -0.65
N ILE A 144 9.48 -13.98 -0.69
CA ILE A 144 10.57 -14.79 -0.13
C ILE A 144 11.88 -14.51 -0.86
N ASP A 145 11.84 -14.46 -2.20
CA ASP A 145 13.01 -14.25 -3.04
C ASP A 145 13.65 -12.87 -2.84
N GLU A 146 12.83 -11.82 -2.73
CA GLU A 146 13.30 -10.46 -2.48
C GLU A 146 13.83 -10.30 -1.06
N ALA A 147 13.15 -10.86 -0.05
CA ALA A 147 13.67 -10.87 1.32
C ALA A 147 15.00 -11.62 1.41
N ALA A 148 15.13 -12.76 0.72
CA ALA A 148 16.36 -13.54 0.67
C ALA A 148 17.50 -12.77 -0.01
N SER A 149 17.20 -12.12 -1.12
CA SER A 149 18.16 -11.29 -1.86
C SER A 149 18.62 -10.10 -1.03
N SER A 150 17.70 -9.43 -0.32
CA SER A 150 18.03 -8.30 0.57
C SER A 150 18.97 -8.74 1.68
N LEU A 151 18.63 -9.83 2.38
CA LEU A 151 19.45 -10.37 3.46
C LEU A 151 20.83 -10.80 2.94
N ARG A 152 20.90 -11.39 1.74
CA ARG A 152 22.17 -11.80 1.13
C ARG A 152 23.08 -10.61 0.84
N ILE A 153 22.52 -9.51 0.31
CA ILE A 153 23.27 -8.27 0.06
C ILE A 153 23.81 -7.69 1.37
N GLU A 154 23.02 -7.73 2.45
CA GLU A 154 23.43 -7.27 3.78
C GLU A 154 24.60 -8.10 4.34
N ILE A 155 24.54 -9.43 4.22
CA ILE A 155 25.62 -10.34 4.65
C ILE A 155 26.91 -10.09 3.87
N ASP A 156 26.80 -9.84 2.56
CA ASP A 156 27.97 -9.61 1.72
C ASP A 156 28.60 -8.22 1.90
N SER A 157 27.83 -7.27 2.40
CA SER A 157 28.24 -5.88 2.65
C SER A 157 28.84 -5.68 4.03
N MET A 158 29.60 -4.58 4.19
CA MET A 158 30.11 -4.18 5.50
C MET A 158 28.96 -3.61 6.34
N PRO A 159 28.79 -4.01 7.62
CA PRO A 159 27.78 -3.45 8.50
C PRO A 159 27.87 -1.92 8.61
N GLU A 160 26.72 -1.24 8.59
CA GLU A 160 26.64 0.22 8.64
C GLU A 160 27.32 0.82 9.87
N GLU A 161 27.27 0.12 11.01
CA GLU A 161 27.94 0.54 12.25
C GLU A 161 29.46 0.63 12.06
N ILE A 162 30.06 -0.34 11.37
CA ILE A 162 31.50 -0.37 11.08
C ILE A 162 31.84 0.74 10.09
N ASP A 163 31.06 0.91 9.01
CA ASP A 163 31.30 1.95 8.02
C ASP A 163 31.19 3.36 8.64
N LYS A 164 30.21 3.58 9.52
CA LYS A 164 30.07 4.85 10.26
C LYS A 164 31.27 5.13 11.14
N MET A 165 31.77 4.14 11.88
CA MET A 165 32.99 4.29 12.69
C MET A 165 34.22 4.56 11.82
N MET A 166 34.35 3.91 10.66
CA MET A 166 35.44 4.17 9.72
C MET A 166 35.41 5.61 9.19
N ARG A 167 34.23 6.11 8.78
CA ARG A 167 34.08 7.50 8.34
C ARG A 167 34.43 8.50 9.45
N GLN A 168 33.99 8.23 10.68
CA GLN A 168 34.34 9.05 11.85
C GLN A 168 35.85 9.05 12.11
N LYS A 169 36.50 7.88 12.04
CA LYS A 169 37.95 7.76 12.18
C LYS A 169 38.68 8.59 11.12
N ILE A 170 38.27 8.52 9.85
CA ILE A 170 38.87 9.31 8.76
C ILE A 170 38.72 10.82 9.03
N GLN A 171 37.56 11.26 9.51
CA GLN A 171 37.34 12.66 9.85
C GLN A 171 38.29 13.14 10.95
N LEU A 172 38.45 12.36 12.02
CA LEU A 172 39.38 12.64 13.12
C LEU A 172 40.84 12.61 12.64
N GLU A 173 41.20 11.72 11.73
CA GLU A 173 42.55 11.68 11.13
C GLU A 173 42.86 12.96 10.34
N ILE A 174 41.90 13.44 9.54
CA ILE A 174 42.03 14.70 8.78
C ILE A 174 42.18 15.88 9.76
N GLU A 175 41.35 15.93 10.79
CA GLU A 175 41.40 16.98 11.83
C GLU A 175 42.76 16.97 12.56
N ARG A 176 43.25 15.79 12.93
CA ARG A 176 44.58 15.61 13.54
C ARG A 176 45.70 16.13 12.63
N GLU A 177 45.67 15.82 11.33
CA GLU A 177 46.70 16.28 10.38
C GLU A 177 46.61 17.79 10.08
N ALA A 178 45.43 18.39 10.19
CA ALA A 178 45.28 19.84 10.11
C ALA A 178 45.88 20.54 11.33
N LEU A 179 45.52 20.10 12.54
CA LEU A 179 45.95 20.68 13.81
C LEU A 179 47.45 20.49 14.09
N LYS A 180 48.08 19.44 13.54
CA LYS A 180 49.55 19.24 13.61
C LYS A 180 50.37 20.37 12.97
N LYS A 181 49.75 21.21 12.12
CA LYS A 181 50.41 22.36 11.48
C LYS A 181 50.36 23.63 12.34
N GLU A 182 49.64 23.60 13.45
CA GLU A 182 49.50 24.71 14.39
C GLU A 182 50.47 24.51 15.57
N ASP A 183 51.02 25.62 16.09
CA ASP A 183 52.17 25.62 17.02
C ASP A 183 51.80 26.07 18.45
N ASP A 184 50.51 26.16 18.76
CA ASP A 184 49.98 26.56 20.07
C ASP A 184 49.71 25.36 21.00
N ASP A 185 49.72 25.62 22.30
CA ASP A 185 49.55 24.59 23.33
C ASP A 185 48.13 23.97 23.31
N GLU A 186 47.12 24.71 22.83
CA GLU A 186 45.74 24.21 22.70
C GLU A 186 45.62 23.19 21.55
N ALA A 187 46.22 23.47 20.38
CA ALA A 187 46.29 22.51 19.28
C ALA A 187 47.03 21.22 19.69
N ARG A 188 48.12 21.30 20.46
CA ARG A 188 48.83 20.11 20.96
C ARG A 188 47.96 19.26 21.89
N ALA A 189 47.18 19.88 22.77
CA ALA A 189 46.26 19.16 23.64
C ALA A 189 45.13 18.47 22.84
N LYS A 190 44.54 19.17 21.86
CA LYS A 190 43.52 18.60 20.96
C LYS A 190 44.05 17.46 20.11
N VAL A 191 45.27 17.56 19.58
CA VAL A 191 45.92 16.48 18.82
C VAL A 191 46.10 15.23 19.68
N ALA A 192 46.46 15.38 20.96
CA ALA A 192 46.57 14.25 21.87
C ALA A 192 45.21 13.57 22.15
N ASP A 193 44.16 14.37 22.38
CA ASP A 193 42.80 13.85 22.59
C ASP A 193 42.26 13.13 21.35
N ILE A 194 42.34 13.76 20.17
CA ILE A 194 41.94 13.16 18.89
C ILE A 194 42.72 11.87 18.62
N SER A 195 44.01 11.84 18.95
CA SER A 195 44.82 10.63 18.78
C SER A 195 44.33 9.48 19.67
N ASN A 196 43.92 9.76 20.91
CA ASN A 196 43.31 8.76 21.79
C ASN A 196 41.97 8.27 21.23
N GLN A 197 41.11 9.17 20.73
CA GLN A 197 39.83 8.80 20.12
C GLN A 197 40.03 7.92 18.87
N ILE A 198 41.02 8.21 18.03
CA ILE A 198 41.38 7.38 16.87
C ILE A 198 41.79 5.98 17.32
N VAL A 199 42.62 5.85 18.37
CA VAL A 199 43.04 4.55 18.90
C VAL A 199 41.85 3.77 19.43
N GLU A 200 40.94 4.41 20.19
CA GLU A 200 39.73 3.74 20.68
C GLU A 200 38.81 3.27 19.54
N LEU A 201 38.64 4.09 18.50
CA LEU A 201 37.84 3.73 17.32
C LEU A 201 38.51 2.58 16.55
N ASP A 202 39.83 2.61 16.38
CA ASP A 202 40.56 1.55 15.68
C ASP A 202 40.41 0.19 16.40
N ASP A 203 40.51 0.20 17.73
CA ASP A 203 40.34 -0.99 18.56
C ASP A 203 38.92 -1.57 18.46
N LYS A 204 37.89 -0.70 18.43
CA LYS A 204 36.49 -1.10 18.23
C LYS A 204 36.24 -1.64 16.83
N ILE A 205 36.71 -0.94 15.80
CA ILE A 205 36.59 -1.34 14.38
C ILE A 205 37.26 -2.70 14.17
N SER A 206 38.47 -2.89 14.69
CA SER A 206 39.22 -4.14 14.54
C SER A 206 38.49 -5.33 15.18
N LYS A 207 37.94 -5.14 16.39
CA LYS A 207 37.14 -6.17 17.08
C LYS A 207 35.88 -6.53 16.29
N MET A 208 35.09 -5.53 15.88
CA MET A 208 33.85 -5.75 15.13
C MET A 208 34.12 -6.36 13.74
N LYS A 209 35.19 -5.93 13.06
CA LYS A 209 35.58 -6.48 11.76
C LYS A 209 36.00 -7.94 11.86
N THR A 210 36.78 -8.29 12.88
CA THR A 210 37.18 -9.69 13.14
C THR A 210 35.95 -10.55 13.40
N GLN A 211 35.01 -10.05 14.20
CA GLN A 211 33.76 -10.74 14.48
C GLN A 211 32.93 -10.93 13.19
N TRP A 212 32.74 -9.87 12.41
CA TRP A 212 32.03 -9.92 11.12
C TRP A 212 32.65 -10.91 10.13
N GLU A 213 33.98 -10.93 9.99
CA GLU A 213 34.68 -11.87 9.11
C GLU A 213 34.49 -13.34 9.57
N GLN A 214 34.45 -13.59 10.88
CA GLN A 214 34.18 -14.92 11.45
C GLN A 214 32.73 -15.36 11.20
N GLU A 215 31.76 -14.48 11.45
CA GLU A 215 30.34 -14.74 11.21
C GLU A 215 30.10 -15.00 9.71
N LYS A 216 30.62 -14.13 8.83
CA LYS A 216 30.52 -14.30 7.38
C LYS A 216 31.13 -15.62 6.91
N ALA A 217 32.30 -16.00 7.42
CA ALA A 217 32.93 -17.27 7.06
C ALA A 217 32.08 -18.48 7.50
N SER A 218 31.40 -18.39 8.65
CA SER A 218 30.47 -19.42 9.12
C SER A 218 29.28 -19.59 8.19
N ILE A 219 28.63 -18.48 7.80
CA ILE A 219 27.47 -18.47 6.88
C ILE A 219 27.84 -19.06 5.52
N VAL A 220 28.96 -18.61 4.94
CA VAL A 220 29.44 -19.11 3.65
C VAL A 220 29.79 -20.61 3.71
N GLY A 221 30.36 -21.06 4.84
CA GLY A 221 30.63 -22.47 5.09
C GLY A 221 29.35 -23.32 5.15
N GLU A 222 28.31 -22.83 5.83
CA GLU A 222 27.00 -23.48 5.88
C GLU A 222 26.37 -23.59 4.49
N ALA A 223 26.37 -22.49 3.73
CA ALA A 223 25.83 -22.45 2.37
C ALA A 223 26.51 -23.48 1.45
N GLY A 224 27.84 -23.59 1.51
CA GLY A 224 28.59 -24.58 0.72
C GLY A 224 28.25 -26.03 1.07
N ILE A 225 28.01 -26.34 2.34
CA ILE A 225 27.57 -27.68 2.77
C ILE A 225 26.16 -27.98 2.25
N LYS A 226 25.24 -27.01 2.33
CA LYS A 226 23.88 -27.17 1.79
C LYS A 226 23.89 -27.41 0.27
N GLU A 227 24.73 -26.70 -0.47
CA GLU A 227 24.89 -26.90 -1.92
C GLU A 227 25.41 -28.31 -2.25
N GLU A 228 26.39 -28.81 -1.48
CA GLU A 228 26.88 -30.18 -1.65
C GLU A 228 25.82 -31.23 -1.29
N ILE A 229 24.98 -30.98 -0.28
CA ILE A 229 23.84 -31.85 0.06
C ILE A 229 22.87 -31.92 -1.11
N ASP A 230 22.50 -30.79 -1.73
CA ASP A 230 21.58 -30.75 -2.87
C ASP A 230 22.15 -31.51 -4.08
N LYS A 231 23.43 -31.30 -4.40
CA LYS A 231 24.12 -32.07 -5.45
C LYS A 231 24.11 -33.58 -5.19
N VAL A 232 24.31 -34.00 -3.94
CA VAL A 232 24.28 -35.42 -3.55
C VAL A 232 22.85 -35.98 -3.64
N ARG A 233 21.83 -35.23 -3.22
CA ARG A 233 20.42 -35.63 -3.34
C ARG A 233 20.02 -35.83 -4.80
N ASN A 234 20.38 -34.89 -5.68
CA ASN A 234 20.12 -35.01 -7.12
C ASN A 234 20.78 -36.27 -7.72
N LYS A 235 22.02 -36.59 -7.32
CA LYS A 235 22.71 -37.82 -7.74
C LYS A 235 22.05 -39.10 -7.20
N ILE A 236 21.51 -39.05 -5.98
CA ILE A 236 20.75 -40.18 -5.43
C ILE A 236 19.49 -40.40 -6.26
N GLU A 237 18.73 -39.35 -6.57
CA GLU A 237 17.54 -39.46 -7.42
C GLU A 237 17.88 -39.99 -8.81
N GLU A 238 18.97 -39.53 -9.41
CA GLU A 238 19.43 -40.02 -10.71
C GLU A 238 19.80 -41.51 -10.66
N ALA A 239 20.55 -41.93 -9.63
CA ALA A 239 20.89 -43.33 -9.41
C ALA A 239 19.65 -44.21 -9.19
N GLU A 240 18.68 -43.74 -8.39
CA GLU A 240 17.41 -44.44 -8.16
C GLU A 240 16.59 -44.57 -9.45
N ARG A 241 16.52 -43.53 -10.29
CA ARG A 241 15.85 -43.57 -11.61
C ARG A 241 16.53 -44.56 -12.56
N ASN A 242 17.85 -44.67 -12.50
CA ASN A 242 18.64 -45.60 -13.31
C ASN A 242 18.71 -47.02 -12.71
N VAL A 243 18.06 -47.27 -11.58
CA VAL A 243 18.08 -48.55 -10.84
C VAL A 243 19.50 -48.94 -10.35
N ASP A 244 20.39 -47.95 -10.20
CA ASP A 244 21.70 -48.12 -9.58
C ASP A 244 21.58 -48.03 -8.05
N LEU A 245 21.04 -49.10 -7.46
CA LEU A 245 20.77 -49.17 -6.02
C LEU A 245 22.05 -49.15 -5.17
N GLN A 246 23.19 -49.57 -5.73
CA GLN A 246 24.46 -49.59 -5.02
C GLN A 246 24.97 -48.17 -4.80
N THR A 247 25.05 -47.37 -5.88
CA THR A 247 25.49 -45.97 -5.78
C THR A 247 24.49 -45.12 -5.00
N ALA A 248 23.18 -45.35 -5.15
CA ALA A 248 22.16 -44.67 -4.34
C ALA A 248 22.37 -44.93 -2.83
N ALA A 249 22.61 -46.18 -2.43
CA ALA A 249 22.85 -46.53 -1.03
C ALA A 249 24.16 -45.94 -0.48
N GLU A 250 25.25 -45.99 -1.26
CA GLU A 250 26.54 -45.42 -0.87
C GLU A 250 26.46 -43.91 -0.64
N LEU A 251 25.80 -43.18 -1.55
CA LEU A 251 25.62 -41.74 -1.41
C LEU A 251 24.70 -41.39 -0.23
N LYS A 252 23.62 -42.15 -0.03
CA LYS A 252 22.62 -41.88 1.01
C LYS A 252 23.14 -42.15 2.43
N TYR A 253 23.81 -43.28 2.64
CA TYR A 253 24.31 -43.67 3.98
C TYR A 253 25.77 -43.25 4.24
N GLY A 254 26.51 -42.89 3.20
CA GLY A 254 27.85 -42.32 3.30
C GLY A 254 27.81 -40.79 3.27
N LYS A 255 27.99 -40.22 2.07
CA LYS A 255 28.26 -38.78 1.89
C LYS A 255 27.12 -37.89 2.40
N LEU A 256 25.86 -38.23 2.12
CA LEU A 256 24.71 -37.41 2.56
C LEU A 256 24.62 -37.34 4.09
N MET A 257 24.70 -38.49 4.76
CA MET A 257 24.61 -38.57 6.23
C MET A 257 25.78 -37.84 6.91
N GLU A 258 26.98 -37.89 6.32
CA GLU A 258 28.14 -37.12 6.79
C GLU A 258 27.92 -35.61 6.66
N LEU A 259 27.48 -35.14 5.49
CA LEU A 259 27.19 -33.72 5.27
C LEU A 259 26.07 -33.20 6.17
N GLU A 260 24.99 -33.97 6.37
CA GLU A 260 23.91 -33.60 7.28
C GLU A 260 24.39 -33.52 8.74
N LYS A 261 25.35 -34.37 9.14
CA LYS A 261 25.97 -34.31 10.46
C LYS A 261 26.86 -33.08 10.61
N GLN A 262 27.63 -32.72 9.58
CA GLN A 262 28.43 -31.50 9.55
C GLN A 262 27.54 -30.25 9.63
N LEU A 263 26.45 -30.21 8.86
CA LEU A 263 25.47 -29.13 8.87
C LEU A 263 24.85 -28.95 10.26
N LYS A 264 24.39 -30.03 10.89
CA LYS A 264 23.86 -29.99 12.27
C LYS A 264 24.88 -29.52 13.29
N ALA A 265 26.16 -29.87 13.12
CA ALA A 265 27.21 -29.42 14.02
C ALA A 265 27.47 -27.90 13.92
N ILE A 266 27.33 -27.32 12.72
CA ILE A 266 27.42 -25.86 12.51
C ILE A 266 26.20 -25.17 13.10
N GLN A 267 24.99 -25.67 12.82
CA GLN A 267 23.73 -25.10 13.30
C GLN A 267 23.55 -25.17 14.82
N ASN A 268 24.18 -26.14 15.49
CA ASN A 268 24.13 -26.31 16.95
C ASN A 268 25.19 -25.49 17.71
N LYS A 269 26.09 -24.78 17.04
CA LYS A 269 26.97 -23.83 17.75
C LYS A 269 26.09 -22.75 18.37
N GLU A 270 26.26 -22.50 19.68
CA GLU A 270 25.46 -21.52 20.42
C GLU A 270 25.49 -20.16 19.71
N LYS A 271 24.31 -19.67 19.31
CA LYS A 271 24.13 -18.30 18.85
C LYS A 271 24.39 -17.39 20.05
N THR A 272 25.55 -16.74 20.09
CA THR A 272 25.84 -15.68 21.05
C THR A 272 24.88 -14.52 20.82
N SER A 273 24.39 -13.90 21.91
CA SER A 273 23.40 -12.81 21.88
C SER A 273 23.85 -11.52 21.19
N ASN A 274 25.08 -11.46 20.69
CA ASN A 274 25.72 -10.28 20.12
C ASN A 274 26.13 -10.51 18.65
N GLN A 275 25.26 -11.05 17.80
CA GLN A 275 25.54 -11.27 16.36
C GLN A 275 25.49 -9.95 15.58
N LEU A 276 26.44 -9.73 14.67
CA LEU A 276 26.47 -8.58 13.76
C LEU A 276 25.69 -8.85 12.47
N LEU A 277 25.61 -10.11 12.04
CA LEU A 277 24.90 -10.53 10.84
C LEU A 277 23.65 -11.35 11.18
N LYS A 278 22.55 -11.04 10.48
CA LYS A 278 21.34 -11.86 10.47
C LYS A 278 21.50 -12.95 9.40
N GLU A 279 21.22 -14.20 9.76
CA GLU A 279 21.42 -15.37 8.89
C GLU A 279 20.10 -15.99 8.39
N GLU A 280 18.97 -15.54 8.95
CA GLU A 280 17.67 -16.15 8.76
C GLU A 280 16.62 -15.09 8.42
N ILE A 281 15.74 -15.41 7.46
CA ILE A 281 14.55 -14.61 7.17
C ILE A 281 13.46 -14.93 8.20
N ASP A 282 12.93 -13.91 8.84
CA ASP A 282 11.77 -13.99 9.72
C ASP A 282 10.53 -13.28 9.14
N ASP A 283 9.47 -13.21 9.93
CA ASP A 283 8.22 -12.56 9.56
C ASP A 283 8.33 -11.03 9.42
N ASP A 284 9.29 -10.40 10.11
CA ASP A 284 9.54 -8.96 10.01
C ASP A 284 10.17 -8.59 8.67
N ASP A 285 11.11 -9.40 8.17
CA ASP A 285 11.72 -9.20 6.85
C ASP A 285 10.68 -9.23 5.73
N ILE A 286 9.77 -10.19 5.78
CA ILE A 286 8.66 -10.29 4.82
C ILE A 286 7.76 -9.08 4.90
N ALA A 287 7.41 -8.65 6.11
CA ALA A 287 6.59 -7.47 6.29
C ALA A 287 7.27 -6.21 5.72
N ASN A 288 8.59 -6.07 5.91
CA ASN A 288 9.37 -4.96 5.37
C ASN A 288 9.34 -4.92 3.83
N VAL A 289 9.46 -6.07 3.17
CA VAL A 289 9.32 -6.15 1.70
C VAL A 289 7.90 -5.76 1.25
N VAL A 290 6.87 -6.30 1.90
CA VAL A 290 5.47 -5.96 1.59
C VAL A 290 5.22 -4.46 1.78
N SER A 291 5.79 -3.85 2.81
CA SER A 291 5.69 -2.42 3.05
C SER A 291 6.34 -1.58 1.96
N LYS A 292 7.53 -1.97 1.48
CA LYS A 292 8.20 -1.32 0.35
C LYS A 292 7.35 -1.40 -0.93
N TRP A 293 6.73 -2.55 -1.19
CA TRP A 293 5.92 -2.76 -2.39
C TRP A 293 4.58 -2.02 -2.36
N THR A 294 3.94 -2.00 -1.19
CA THR A 294 2.56 -1.48 -1.05
C THR A 294 2.51 -0.05 -0.52
N GLY A 295 3.61 0.46 0.02
CA GLY A 295 3.67 1.74 0.75
C GLY A 295 3.03 1.69 2.15
N ILE A 296 2.56 0.53 2.61
CA ILE A 296 1.86 0.38 3.90
C ILE A 296 2.88 0.13 5.02
N PRO A 297 3.04 0.99 6.04
CA PRO A 297 4.08 0.83 7.08
C PRO A 297 3.91 -0.42 7.97
N VAL A 298 4.99 -1.19 8.16
CA VAL A 298 5.05 -2.46 8.94
C VAL A 298 4.74 -2.30 10.42
N ASN A 299 5.10 -1.16 11.03
CA ASN A 299 5.04 -0.89 12.48
C ASN A 299 3.63 -1.01 13.13
N LYS A 300 2.62 -1.48 12.38
CA LYS A 300 1.22 -1.59 12.81
C LYS A 300 0.66 -3.01 12.90
N LEU A 301 1.41 -4.04 12.53
CA LEU A 301 0.78 -5.20 11.90
C LEU A 301 -0.06 -6.17 12.75
N VAL A 302 -0.12 -6.12 14.09
CA VAL A 302 -1.15 -6.91 14.82
C VAL A 302 -1.64 -6.27 16.13
N GLU A 303 -0.74 -5.76 16.98
CA GLU A 303 -1.10 -5.31 18.33
C GLU A 303 -1.41 -3.81 18.39
N SER A 304 -0.69 -3.00 17.62
CA SER A 304 -0.89 -1.55 17.54
C SER A 304 -2.06 -1.14 16.63
N GLU A 305 -2.49 -1.95 15.65
CA GLU A 305 -3.75 -1.73 14.92
C GLU A 305 -4.94 -1.80 15.88
N LYS A 306 -4.98 -2.79 16.78
CA LYS A 306 -6.04 -2.92 17.79
C LYS A 306 -6.10 -1.70 18.71
N GLN A 307 -4.98 -1.27 19.27
CA GLN A 307 -4.94 -0.07 20.12
C GLN A 307 -5.34 1.20 19.37
N LYS A 308 -4.95 1.34 18.10
CA LYS A 308 -5.39 2.45 17.25
C LYS A 308 -6.91 2.45 17.02
N LEU A 309 -7.50 1.29 16.78
CA LEU A 309 -8.95 1.16 16.60
C LEU A 309 -9.73 1.43 17.89
N ILE A 310 -9.16 1.08 19.05
CA ILE A 310 -9.74 1.39 20.36
C ILE A 310 -9.72 2.91 20.60
N ASN A 311 -8.64 3.59 20.24
CA ASN A 311 -8.47 5.04 20.45
C ASN A 311 -8.79 5.84 19.17
N MET A 312 -9.69 5.35 18.31
CA MET A 312 -9.93 5.95 16.99
C MET A 312 -10.50 7.36 17.12
N GLU A 313 -11.46 7.53 18.02
CA GLU A 313 -12.17 8.79 18.28
C GLU A 313 -11.18 9.87 18.71
N ASP A 314 -10.31 9.58 19.68
CA ASP A 314 -9.27 10.50 20.15
C ASP A 314 -8.32 10.92 19.02
N ILE A 315 -8.00 10.00 18.11
CA ILE A 315 -7.09 10.30 17.00
C ILE A 315 -7.80 11.17 15.95
N LEU A 316 -9.06 10.87 15.62
CA LEU A 316 -9.84 11.66 14.68
C LEU A 316 -10.13 13.08 15.23
N HIS A 317 -10.38 13.20 16.53
CA HIS A 317 -10.63 14.49 17.19
C HIS A 317 -9.42 15.43 17.24
N LYS A 318 -8.20 14.95 16.94
CA LYS A 318 -7.03 15.84 16.76
C LYS A 318 -7.16 16.76 15.55
N ARG A 319 -7.89 16.32 14.52
CA ARG A 319 -8.13 17.12 13.29
C ARG A 319 -9.59 17.58 13.19
N LEU A 320 -10.54 16.77 13.64
CA LEU A 320 -11.95 17.08 13.58
C LEU A 320 -12.47 17.62 14.92
N ILE A 321 -12.84 18.90 14.92
CA ILE A 321 -13.46 19.55 16.07
C ILE A 321 -14.97 19.33 16.08
N GLY A 322 -15.52 18.99 17.24
CA GLY A 322 -16.93 18.68 17.45
C GLY A 322 -17.35 17.37 16.77
N GLN A 323 -18.64 17.26 16.45
CA GLN A 323 -19.22 16.14 15.70
C GLN A 323 -19.01 14.77 16.37
N GLU A 324 -19.08 14.72 17.71
CA GLU A 324 -18.79 13.52 18.52
C GLU A 324 -19.61 12.31 18.06
N GLU A 325 -20.91 12.52 17.88
CA GLU A 325 -21.84 11.48 17.42
C GLU A 325 -21.49 10.94 16.02
N ALA A 326 -20.99 11.80 15.13
CA ALA A 326 -20.59 11.38 13.78
C ALA A 326 -19.31 10.52 13.84
N VAL A 327 -18.35 10.92 14.67
CA VAL A 327 -17.09 10.19 14.86
C VAL A 327 -17.34 8.83 15.52
N GLU A 328 -18.16 8.79 16.56
CA GLU A 328 -18.52 7.56 17.29
C GLU A 328 -19.17 6.52 16.36
N VAL A 329 -20.19 6.92 15.59
CA VAL A 329 -20.90 6.01 14.66
C VAL A 329 -19.97 5.45 13.58
N VAL A 330 -19.08 6.29 13.03
CA VAL A 330 -18.08 5.84 12.05
C VAL A 330 -17.08 4.88 12.69
N ALA A 331 -16.56 5.22 13.86
CA ALA A 331 -15.57 4.41 14.57
C ALA A 331 -16.13 3.03 14.91
N ASP A 332 -17.37 2.96 15.40
CA ASP A 332 -18.06 1.70 15.69
C ASP A 332 -18.26 0.85 14.43
N SER A 333 -18.69 1.44 13.33
CA SER A 333 -18.86 0.71 12.07
C SER A 333 -17.53 0.15 11.56
N ILE A 334 -16.45 0.92 11.62
CA ILE A 334 -15.10 0.46 11.23
C ILE A 334 -14.60 -0.64 12.16
N ARG A 335 -14.81 -0.52 13.49
CA ARG A 335 -14.47 -1.57 14.46
C ARG A 335 -15.23 -2.87 14.18
N ARG A 336 -16.52 -2.80 13.81
CA ARG A 336 -17.30 -3.99 13.40
C ARG A 336 -16.71 -4.65 12.15
N ALA A 337 -16.31 -3.86 11.16
CA ALA A 337 -15.70 -4.40 9.95
C ALA A 337 -14.33 -5.04 10.22
N ARG A 338 -13.47 -4.38 11.02
CA ARG A 338 -12.12 -4.88 11.37
C ARG A 338 -12.12 -6.08 12.31
N SER A 339 -13.17 -6.25 13.12
CA SER A 339 -13.35 -7.43 13.98
C SER A 339 -13.94 -8.65 13.25
N GLY A 340 -14.21 -8.54 11.95
CA GLY A 340 -14.78 -9.63 11.15
C GLY A 340 -16.27 -9.88 11.41
N LEU A 341 -16.96 -8.92 12.04
CA LEU A 341 -18.41 -9.01 12.30
C LEU A 341 -19.26 -8.51 11.12
N LYS A 342 -18.63 -8.15 10.00
CA LYS A 342 -19.27 -7.70 8.76
C LYS A 342 -19.07 -8.72 7.65
N ASP A 343 -19.99 -8.75 6.69
CA ASP A 343 -19.85 -9.55 5.47
C ASP A 343 -18.55 -9.18 4.71
N PRO A 344 -17.63 -10.12 4.49
CA PRO A 344 -16.36 -9.87 3.80
C PRO A 344 -16.53 -9.58 2.30
N LYS A 345 -17.74 -9.74 1.74
CA LYS A 345 -18.03 -9.37 0.36
C LYS A 345 -18.32 -7.89 0.18
N ARG A 346 -18.61 -7.15 1.25
CA ARG A 346 -19.00 -5.73 1.18
C ARG A 346 -17.78 -4.82 1.45
N PRO A 347 -17.81 -3.53 1.04
CA PRO A 347 -16.80 -2.55 1.43
C PRO A 347 -16.67 -2.43 2.95
N ILE A 348 -15.57 -1.86 3.45
CA ILE A 348 -15.31 -1.72 4.89
C ILE A 348 -16.48 -0.99 5.59
N GLY A 349 -16.99 0.08 4.98
CA GLY A 349 -18.14 0.83 5.45
C GLY A 349 -18.75 1.64 4.32
N THR A 350 -20.07 1.82 4.37
CA THR A 350 -20.83 2.66 3.45
C THR A 350 -21.61 3.69 4.26
N PHE A 351 -21.28 4.96 4.08
CA PHE A 351 -21.76 6.05 4.91
C PHE A 351 -22.44 7.15 4.10
N LEU A 352 -23.54 7.69 4.60
CA LEU A 352 -24.16 8.91 4.08
C LEU A 352 -24.02 10.04 5.09
N PHE A 353 -23.19 11.03 4.76
CA PHE A 353 -22.93 12.21 5.57
C PHE A 353 -23.90 13.33 5.19
N LEU A 354 -24.77 13.69 6.13
CA LEU A 354 -25.78 14.73 5.99
C LEU A 354 -25.43 15.94 6.84
N GLY A 355 -25.62 17.14 6.33
CA GLY A 355 -25.47 18.35 7.13
C GLY A 355 -25.14 19.58 6.32
N PRO A 356 -24.92 20.73 6.95
CA PRO A 356 -24.55 21.97 6.27
C PRO A 356 -23.18 21.87 5.59
N THR A 357 -22.86 22.84 4.72
CA THR A 357 -21.51 22.90 4.12
C THR A 357 -20.49 23.43 5.13
N GLY A 358 -19.25 22.96 5.05
CA GLY A 358 -18.15 23.49 5.88
C GLY A 358 -18.17 23.09 7.36
N VAL A 359 -18.93 22.06 7.74
CA VAL A 359 -19.00 21.52 9.11
C VAL A 359 -18.04 20.34 9.38
N GLY A 360 -17.24 19.93 8.39
CA GLY A 360 -16.23 18.88 8.55
C GLY A 360 -16.49 17.54 7.84
N LYS A 361 -17.54 17.41 7.02
CA LYS A 361 -17.84 16.18 6.24
C LYS A 361 -16.62 15.66 5.45
N THR A 362 -15.99 16.53 4.66
CA THR A 362 -14.80 16.17 3.87
C THR A 362 -13.55 15.99 4.75
N GLU A 363 -13.45 16.73 5.86
CA GLU A 363 -12.30 16.61 6.77
C GLU A 363 -12.31 15.28 7.52
N LEU A 364 -13.49 14.77 7.89
CA LEU A 364 -13.63 13.43 8.44
C LEU A 364 -13.20 12.37 7.40
N ALA A 365 -13.61 12.51 6.13
CA ALA A 365 -13.18 11.59 5.07
C ALA A 365 -11.65 11.57 4.88
N LYS A 366 -11.01 12.74 4.91
CA LYS A 366 -9.54 12.88 4.86
C LYS A 366 -8.85 12.26 6.08
N SER A 367 -9.37 12.55 7.27
CA SER A 367 -8.85 12.01 8.53
C SER A 367 -8.98 10.50 8.58
N LEU A 368 -10.05 9.93 8.01
CA LEU A 368 -10.22 8.48 7.87
C LEU A 368 -9.25 7.87 6.86
N ALA A 369 -8.96 8.55 5.75
CA ALA A 369 -7.96 8.10 4.79
C ALA A 369 -6.56 8.03 5.43
N GLU A 370 -6.16 9.09 6.12
CA GLU A 370 -4.90 9.12 6.88
C GLU A 370 -4.89 8.07 8.00
N PHE A 371 -5.97 7.94 8.77
CA PHE A 371 -6.04 7.00 9.89
C PHE A 371 -5.97 5.54 9.43
N MET A 372 -6.80 5.17 8.44
CA MET A 372 -6.95 3.79 7.99
C MET A 372 -5.85 3.34 7.05
N PHE A 373 -5.36 4.24 6.20
CA PHE A 373 -4.46 3.92 5.09
C PHE A 373 -3.10 4.63 5.17
N ASN A 374 -2.87 5.45 6.20
CA ASN A 374 -1.63 6.22 6.40
C ASN A 374 -1.30 7.18 5.27
N ASP A 375 -2.29 7.53 4.45
CA ASP A 375 -2.14 8.39 3.30
C ASP A 375 -3.41 9.23 3.14
N GLU A 376 -3.30 10.56 3.30
CA GLU A 376 -4.43 11.46 3.02
C GLU A 376 -4.79 11.44 1.52
N ASP A 377 -3.82 11.18 0.64
CA ASP A 377 -4.01 11.04 -0.80
C ASP A 377 -4.64 9.69 -1.19
N ALA A 378 -4.89 8.80 -0.22
CA ALA A 378 -5.75 7.63 -0.41
C ALA A 378 -7.25 8.01 -0.43
N LEU A 379 -7.59 9.30 -0.43
CA LEU A 379 -8.93 9.81 -0.70
C LEU A 379 -9.18 9.96 -2.20
N ILE A 380 -10.03 9.10 -2.76
CA ILE A 380 -10.56 9.23 -4.12
C ILE A 380 -11.83 10.05 -4.05
N ARG A 381 -11.76 11.33 -4.47
CA ARG A 381 -12.91 12.24 -4.47
C ARG A 381 -13.55 12.31 -5.86
N ILE A 382 -14.87 12.14 -5.92
CA ILE A 382 -15.68 12.28 -7.13
C ILE A 382 -16.83 13.24 -6.86
N ASP A 383 -16.88 14.33 -7.61
CA ASP A 383 -17.96 15.32 -7.55
C ASP A 383 -19.14 14.87 -8.40
N MET A 384 -20.29 14.61 -7.77
CA MET A 384 -21.49 14.14 -8.47
C MET A 384 -22.17 15.20 -9.32
N SER A 385 -21.81 16.48 -9.18
CA SER A 385 -22.24 17.53 -10.09
C SER A 385 -21.69 17.34 -11.51
N GLU A 386 -20.56 16.65 -11.70
CA GLU A 386 -20.06 16.28 -13.04
C GLU A 386 -20.85 15.13 -13.69
N TYR A 387 -21.63 14.39 -12.88
CA TYR A 387 -22.32 13.16 -13.27
C TYR A 387 -23.85 13.32 -13.28
N MET A 388 -24.34 14.55 -13.46
CA MET A 388 -25.77 14.86 -13.58
C MET A 388 -26.38 14.29 -14.87
N GLU A 389 -25.58 14.17 -15.92
CA GLU A 389 -26.03 13.72 -17.24
C GLU A 389 -25.67 12.27 -17.51
N LYS A 390 -26.56 11.54 -18.19
CA LYS A 390 -26.40 10.11 -18.49
C LYS A 390 -25.09 9.77 -19.20
N HIS A 391 -24.64 10.61 -20.13
CA HIS A 391 -23.42 10.36 -20.90
C HIS A 391 -22.14 10.48 -20.07
N ASN A 392 -22.17 11.23 -18.96
CA ASN A 392 -21.04 11.32 -18.04
C ASN A 392 -20.94 10.09 -17.14
N VAL A 393 -22.03 9.38 -16.87
CA VAL A 393 -22.04 8.16 -16.04
C VAL A 393 -21.08 7.11 -16.55
N SER A 394 -20.99 6.94 -17.88
CA SER A 394 -20.02 6.01 -18.48
C SER A 394 -18.56 6.37 -18.17
N ARG A 395 -18.23 7.63 -17.86
CA ARG A 395 -16.86 8.00 -17.47
C ARG A 395 -16.43 7.40 -16.13
N LEU A 396 -17.35 7.04 -15.23
CA LEU A 396 -17.01 6.37 -13.97
C LEU A 396 -16.44 4.96 -14.19
N VAL A 397 -17.00 4.23 -15.15
CA VAL A 397 -16.79 2.78 -15.38
C VAL A 397 -16.05 2.51 -16.71
N GLY A 398 -15.90 3.54 -17.55
CA GLY A 398 -15.32 3.50 -18.89
C GLY A 398 -16.39 3.45 -19.98
N ALA A 399 -16.05 3.98 -21.15
CA ALA A 399 -16.96 3.99 -22.29
C ALA A 399 -17.12 2.59 -22.89
N PRO A 400 -18.32 2.19 -23.34
CA PRO A 400 -18.52 0.93 -24.04
C PRO A 400 -17.81 0.91 -25.42
N PRO A 401 -17.55 -0.27 -26.01
CA PRO A 401 -16.92 -0.38 -27.33
C PRO A 401 -17.64 0.46 -28.40
N GLY A 402 -16.89 1.32 -29.10
CA GLY A 402 -17.41 2.19 -30.17
C GLY A 402 -17.67 3.65 -29.79
N TYR A 403 -17.41 4.05 -28.55
CA TYR A 403 -17.49 5.45 -28.09
C TYR A 403 -16.11 6.11 -27.94
N VAL A 404 -16.03 7.43 -28.10
CA VAL A 404 -14.81 8.21 -27.84
C VAL A 404 -14.41 8.05 -26.37
N GLY A 405 -13.15 7.68 -26.12
CA GLY A 405 -12.66 7.36 -24.77
C GLY A 405 -12.75 5.87 -24.39
N TYR A 406 -13.07 4.96 -25.32
CA TYR A 406 -13.04 3.51 -25.07
C TYR A 406 -11.67 3.01 -24.58
N ASP A 407 -10.57 3.61 -25.06
CA ASP A 407 -9.23 3.23 -24.60
C ASP A 407 -8.92 3.77 -23.19
N GLU A 408 -9.61 4.80 -22.72
CA GLU A 408 -9.51 5.34 -21.37
C GLU A 408 -10.33 4.48 -20.38
N GLY A 409 -9.69 3.96 -19.34
CA GLY A 409 -10.42 3.24 -18.27
C GLY A 409 -11.35 4.18 -17.49
N GLY A 410 -12.32 3.62 -16.77
CA GLY A 410 -13.24 4.43 -15.97
C GLY A 410 -12.52 5.17 -14.83
N GLN A 411 -12.91 6.42 -14.57
CA GLN A 411 -12.29 7.26 -13.55
C GLN A 411 -12.34 6.61 -12.15
N LEU A 412 -13.48 6.01 -11.78
CA LEU A 412 -13.63 5.34 -10.48
C LEU A 412 -12.93 3.98 -10.50
N THR A 413 -13.17 3.17 -11.53
CA THR A 413 -12.61 1.81 -11.63
C THR A 413 -11.08 1.81 -11.69
N GLU A 414 -10.47 2.74 -12.42
CA GLU A 414 -9.00 2.86 -12.49
C GLU A 414 -8.40 3.41 -11.19
N ALA A 415 -9.06 4.40 -10.57
CA ALA A 415 -8.57 4.98 -9.32
C ALA A 415 -8.56 3.92 -8.20
N VAL A 416 -9.63 3.15 -8.06
CA VAL A 416 -9.71 2.08 -7.06
C VAL A 416 -8.82 0.89 -7.42
N ARG A 417 -8.66 0.55 -8.70
CA ARG A 417 -7.69 -0.49 -9.10
C ARG A 417 -6.25 -0.10 -8.73
N ARG A 418 -5.89 1.18 -8.89
CA ARG A 418 -4.54 1.68 -8.52
C ARG A 418 -4.38 1.86 -7.02
N LYS A 419 -5.45 2.21 -6.29
CA LYS A 419 -5.47 2.36 -4.83
C LYS A 419 -6.63 1.54 -4.21
N PRO A 420 -6.47 0.21 -4.06
CA PRO A 420 -7.54 -0.64 -3.50
C PRO A 420 -7.88 -0.34 -2.04
N TYR A 421 -6.91 0.19 -1.29
CA TYR A 421 -7.06 0.67 0.08
C TYR A 421 -7.28 2.18 0.05
N SER A 422 -8.53 2.60 -0.03
CA SER A 422 -8.87 4.02 -0.21
C SER A 422 -10.20 4.38 0.40
N VAL A 423 -10.36 5.67 0.70
CA VAL A 423 -11.66 6.27 1.00
C VAL A 423 -12.21 6.80 -0.33
N VAL A 424 -13.37 6.32 -0.75
CA VAL A 424 -14.07 6.82 -1.95
C VAL A 424 -15.15 7.79 -1.50
N LEU A 425 -14.96 9.08 -1.80
CA LEU A 425 -15.86 10.16 -1.42
C LEU A 425 -16.68 10.62 -2.64
N PHE A 426 -17.98 10.35 -2.62
CA PHE A 426 -18.96 10.89 -3.55
C PHE A 426 -19.57 12.17 -2.97
N ASP A 427 -19.14 13.31 -3.51
CA ASP A 427 -19.58 14.62 -3.02
C ASP A 427 -20.90 15.04 -3.70
N GLU A 428 -21.82 15.64 -2.95
CA GLU A 428 -23.13 16.12 -3.44
C GLU A 428 -23.98 15.04 -4.13
N ILE A 429 -24.15 13.89 -3.49
CA ILE A 429 -24.81 12.70 -4.07
C ILE A 429 -26.23 12.95 -4.60
N GLU A 430 -26.93 13.95 -4.08
CA GLU A 430 -28.24 14.38 -4.57
C GLU A 430 -28.24 14.91 -6.01
N LYS A 431 -27.08 15.25 -6.57
CA LYS A 431 -26.92 15.73 -7.94
C LYS A 431 -26.69 14.60 -8.94
N ALA A 432 -26.32 13.40 -8.47
CA ALA A 432 -25.99 12.29 -9.34
C ALA A 432 -27.17 11.87 -10.23
N HIS A 433 -26.88 11.49 -11.47
CA HIS A 433 -27.86 10.87 -12.35
C HIS A 433 -28.35 9.53 -11.76
N PRO A 434 -29.64 9.15 -11.94
CA PRO A 434 -30.20 7.88 -11.46
C PRO A 434 -29.38 6.61 -11.78
N ASP A 435 -28.71 6.58 -12.93
CA ASP A 435 -27.89 5.43 -13.36
C ASP A 435 -26.62 5.23 -12.49
N VAL A 436 -26.14 6.28 -11.82
CA VAL A 436 -25.00 6.18 -10.88
C VAL A 436 -25.36 5.31 -9.68
N PHE A 437 -26.60 5.38 -9.19
CA PHE A 437 -27.03 4.57 -8.04
C PHE A 437 -27.03 3.07 -8.34
N ASN A 438 -27.26 2.68 -9.60
CA ASN A 438 -27.16 1.26 -10.00
C ASN A 438 -25.72 0.74 -9.88
N ILE A 439 -24.74 1.57 -10.26
CA ILE A 439 -23.31 1.27 -10.09
C ILE A 439 -22.97 1.15 -8.60
N MET A 440 -23.49 2.07 -7.77
CA MET A 440 -23.26 2.05 -6.33
C MET A 440 -23.85 0.81 -5.65
N LEU A 441 -25.06 0.40 -6.03
CA LEU A 441 -25.68 -0.81 -5.49
C LEU A 441 -24.82 -2.06 -5.73
N GLN A 442 -24.23 -2.18 -6.92
CA GLN A 442 -23.30 -3.27 -7.23
C GLN A 442 -22.07 -3.27 -6.29
N ILE A 443 -21.51 -2.08 -6.03
CA ILE A 443 -20.39 -1.93 -5.08
C ILE A 443 -20.83 -2.30 -3.66
N PHE A 444 -22.02 -1.87 -3.21
CA PHE A 444 -22.47 -2.06 -1.83
C PHE A 444 -22.81 -3.51 -1.50
N ASP A 445 -23.25 -4.28 -2.50
CA ASP A 445 -23.69 -5.67 -2.34
C ASP A 445 -22.55 -6.66 -2.55
N ASP A 446 -21.79 -6.51 -3.65
CA ASP A 446 -20.79 -7.49 -4.06
C ASP A 446 -19.35 -7.05 -3.79
N GLY A 447 -19.16 -5.80 -3.34
CA GLY A 447 -17.83 -5.20 -3.10
C GLY A 447 -16.97 -5.21 -4.34
N ARG A 448 -17.59 -5.25 -5.53
CA ARG A 448 -16.91 -5.37 -6.82
C ARG A 448 -17.66 -4.57 -7.86
N LEU A 449 -16.91 -4.00 -8.80
CA LEU A 449 -17.48 -3.30 -9.96
C LEU A 449 -16.80 -3.79 -11.23
N THR A 450 -17.59 -4.18 -12.22
CA THR A 450 -17.06 -4.58 -13.53
C THR A 450 -17.00 -3.36 -14.44
N ASP A 451 -15.82 -3.09 -14.99
CA ASP A 451 -15.60 -2.02 -15.95
C ASP A 451 -16.20 -2.34 -17.33
N SER A 452 -16.26 -1.34 -18.20
CA SER A 452 -16.73 -1.48 -19.59
C SER A 452 -15.91 -2.46 -20.46
N LYS A 453 -14.71 -2.85 -20.01
CA LYS A 453 -13.81 -3.82 -20.66
C LYS A 453 -13.97 -5.23 -20.07
N GLY A 454 -14.88 -5.43 -19.12
CA GLY A 454 -15.14 -6.70 -18.46
C GLY A 454 -14.16 -7.04 -17.33
N ARG A 455 -13.30 -6.09 -16.92
CA ARG A 455 -12.39 -6.27 -15.78
C ARG A 455 -13.15 -5.99 -14.49
N THR A 456 -13.00 -6.86 -13.50
CA THR A 456 -13.66 -6.68 -12.20
C THR A 456 -12.68 -6.02 -11.23
N VAL A 457 -13.07 -4.88 -10.68
CA VAL A 457 -12.31 -4.11 -9.68
C VAL A 457 -12.88 -4.40 -8.30
N ASP A 458 -12.00 -4.63 -7.32
CA ASP A 458 -12.37 -4.96 -5.94
C ASP A 458 -12.48 -3.69 -5.07
N PHE A 459 -13.60 -3.57 -4.34
CA PHE A 459 -13.95 -2.47 -3.44
C PHE A 459 -14.03 -2.91 -1.98
N LYS A 460 -13.77 -4.19 -1.64
CA LYS A 460 -13.88 -4.70 -0.27
C LYS A 460 -12.98 -3.97 0.72
N ASN A 461 -11.83 -3.49 0.25
CA ASN A 461 -10.86 -2.72 1.04
C ASN A 461 -11.10 -1.20 1.03
N THR A 462 -12.23 -0.74 0.48
CA THR A 462 -12.58 0.68 0.41
C THR A 462 -13.56 1.09 1.50
N LEU A 463 -13.48 2.36 1.89
CA LEU A 463 -14.51 3.03 2.69
C LEU A 463 -15.31 3.95 1.77
N ILE A 464 -16.61 3.70 1.61
CA ILE A 464 -17.46 4.53 0.75
C ILE A 464 -18.16 5.59 1.60
N ILE A 465 -17.94 6.86 1.25
CA ILE A 465 -18.59 8.00 1.89
C ILE A 465 -19.33 8.77 0.82
N MET A 466 -20.60 9.09 1.08
CA MET A 466 -21.41 9.97 0.26
C MET A 466 -21.75 11.21 1.09
N THR A 467 -21.55 12.41 0.55
CA THR A 467 -22.00 13.63 1.21
C THR A 467 -23.28 14.12 0.58
N SER A 468 -24.17 14.68 1.38
CA SER A 468 -25.34 15.40 0.89
C SER A 468 -25.61 16.65 1.70
N ASN A 469 -26.13 17.67 1.02
CA ASN A 469 -26.66 18.88 1.63
C ASN A 469 -28.21 18.82 1.74
N ILE A 470 -28.81 17.65 1.52
CA ILE A 470 -30.25 17.46 1.77
C ILE A 470 -30.54 17.66 3.26
N GLY A 471 -31.56 18.48 3.54
CA GLY A 471 -32.00 18.76 4.90
C GLY A 471 -31.09 19.73 5.67
N SER A 472 -30.09 20.35 5.02
CA SER A 472 -29.21 21.33 5.67
C SER A 472 -29.99 22.49 6.28
N ASP A 473 -31.04 23.00 5.62
CA ASP A 473 -31.85 24.10 6.13
C ASP A 473 -32.56 23.72 7.45
N ILE A 474 -33.11 22.51 7.52
CA ILE A 474 -33.79 21.97 8.71
C ILE A 474 -32.79 21.79 9.85
N ILE A 475 -31.58 21.30 9.53
CA ILE A 475 -30.50 21.13 10.50
C ILE A 475 -30.03 22.50 11.01
N LEU A 476 -29.85 23.49 10.12
CA LEU A 476 -29.41 24.84 10.48
C LEU A 476 -30.43 25.55 11.37
N GLU A 477 -31.70 25.57 10.97
CA GLU A 477 -32.77 26.20 11.75
C GLU A 477 -32.86 25.63 13.16
N ASN A 478 -32.84 24.30 13.31
CA ASN A 478 -32.95 23.68 14.63
C ASN A 478 -31.66 23.79 15.45
N THR A 479 -30.49 23.81 14.83
CA THR A 479 -29.21 23.99 15.54
C THR A 479 -29.03 25.43 16.02
N LEU A 480 -29.50 26.42 15.26
CA LEU A 480 -29.45 27.84 15.65
C LEU A 480 -30.50 28.19 16.73
N ASN A 481 -31.66 27.55 16.70
CA ASN A 481 -32.77 27.85 17.60
C ASN A 481 -32.76 27.07 18.94
N SER A 482 -31.87 26.08 19.12
CA SER A 482 -31.94 25.17 20.27
C SER A 482 -30.67 25.17 21.13
N LEU A 483 -30.79 25.69 22.35
CA LEU A 483 -30.00 25.23 23.49
C LEU A 483 -30.44 23.80 23.85
N VAL A 484 -29.86 22.82 23.14
CA VAL A 484 -29.63 21.41 23.50
C VAL A 484 -30.71 20.73 24.37
N SER A 485 -31.68 20.07 23.72
CA SER A 485 -32.26 18.83 24.22
C SER A 485 -32.01 17.70 23.21
N LYS A 486 -31.67 16.49 23.68
CA LYS A 486 -31.48 15.31 22.79
C LYS A 486 -32.76 14.97 22.00
N THR A 487 -33.91 15.28 22.58
CA THR A 487 -35.24 15.05 22.01
C THR A 487 -35.51 15.89 20.75
N ASP A 488 -35.08 17.15 20.72
CA ASP A 488 -35.32 18.05 19.57
C ASP A 488 -34.44 17.68 18.36
N PHE A 489 -33.25 17.13 18.62
CA PHE A 489 -32.35 16.66 17.55
C PHE A 489 -32.88 15.38 16.89
N GLU A 490 -33.48 14.46 17.66
CA GLU A 490 -34.14 13.28 17.09
C GLU A 490 -35.36 13.64 16.22
N GLU A 491 -36.14 14.65 16.62
CA GLU A 491 -37.22 15.16 15.76
C GLU A 491 -36.67 15.77 14.46
N THR A 492 -35.55 16.49 14.56
CA THR A 492 -34.83 17.04 13.40
C THR A 492 -34.37 15.93 12.45
N LYS A 493 -33.77 14.86 12.97
CA LYS A 493 -33.35 13.69 12.18
C LYS A 493 -34.54 13.06 11.45
N ASN A 494 -35.67 12.89 12.14
CA ASN A 494 -36.88 12.32 11.52
C ASN A 494 -37.37 13.16 10.34
N LYS A 495 -37.43 14.48 10.49
CA LYS A 495 -37.79 15.41 9.39
C LYS A 495 -36.82 15.31 8.22
N VAL A 496 -35.51 15.24 8.48
CA VAL A 496 -34.51 15.09 7.41
C VAL A 496 -34.63 13.73 6.72
N MET A 497 -34.91 12.65 7.48
CA MET A 497 -35.13 11.31 6.92
C MET A 497 -36.36 11.22 6.04
N GLU A 498 -37.44 11.96 6.34
CA GLU A 498 -38.60 12.07 5.46
C GLU A 498 -38.22 12.71 4.12
N VAL A 499 -37.44 13.79 4.15
CA VAL A 499 -36.94 14.45 2.92
C VAL A 499 -36.03 13.49 2.13
N LEU A 500 -35.16 12.74 2.80
CA LEU A 500 -34.30 11.75 2.14
C LEU A 500 -35.08 10.63 1.46
N ARG A 501 -36.10 10.09 2.14
CA ARG A 501 -36.99 9.06 1.57
C ARG A 501 -37.80 9.56 0.38
N SER A 502 -38.04 10.88 0.30
CA SER A 502 -38.68 11.49 -0.88
C SER A 502 -37.73 11.63 -2.08
N ARG A 503 -36.41 11.73 -1.83
CA ARG A 503 -35.36 11.97 -2.84
C ARG A 503 -34.73 10.68 -3.34
N PHE A 504 -34.46 9.74 -2.45
CA PHE A 504 -33.78 8.48 -2.74
C PHE A 504 -34.72 7.29 -2.61
N LYS A 505 -34.49 6.26 -3.45
CA LYS A 505 -35.24 5.01 -3.36
C LYS A 505 -34.90 4.27 -2.05
N PRO A 506 -35.88 3.57 -1.44
CA PRO A 506 -35.63 2.76 -0.24
C PRO A 506 -34.52 1.71 -0.44
N GLU A 507 -34.44 1.14 -1.64
CA GLU A 507 -33.40 0.18 -2.03
C GLU A 507 -31.99 0.73 -1.79
N PHE A 508 -31.75 1.98 -2.16
CA PHE A 508 -30.45 2.63 -1.98
C PHE A 508 -30.16 2.89 -0.50
N LEU A 509 -31.12 3.50 0.22
CA LEU A 509 -30.95 3.85 1.63
C LEU A 509 -30.70 2.62 2.52
N ASN A 510 -31.38 1.50 2.23
CA ASN A 510 -31.23 0.25 2.99
C ASN A 510 -29.89 -0.46 2.78
N ARG A 511 -29.09 -0.07 1.76
CA ARG A 511 -27.76 -0.63 1.50
C ARG A 511 -26.62 0.17 2.14
N ILE A 512 -26.94 1.35 2.68
CA ILE A 512 -26.01 2.20 3.42
C ILE A 512 -25.94 1.64 4.83
N ASP A 513 -24.73 1.45 5.36
CA ASP A 513 -24.56 0.89 6.70
C ASP A 513 -25.01 1.89 7.77
N GLU A 514 -24.62 3.16 7.65
CA GLU A 514 -25.01 4.21 8.59
C GLU A 514 -25.28 5.56 7.88
N THR A 515 -26.32 6.26 8.32
CA THR A 515 -26.60 7.64 7.93
C THR A 515 -26.21 8.57 9.06
N ILE A 516 -25.27 9.48 8.80
CA ILE A 516 -24.58 10.27 9.82
C ILE A 516 -24.94 11.74 9.67
N PHE A 517 -25.36 12.35 10.77
CA PHE A 517 -25.82 13.74 10.83
C PHE A 517 -24.74 14.63 11.41
N PHE A 518 -24.37 15.68 10.67
CA PHE A 518 -23.43 16.70 11.08
C PHE A 518 -24.18 17.95 11.56
N LYS A 519 -23.79 18.43 12.74
CA LYS A 519 -24.37 19.61 13.39
C LYS A 519 -23.69 20.88 12.87
N ALA A 520 -24.39 22.02 12.96
CA ALA A 520 -23.76 23.30 12.68
C ALA A 520 -22.69 23.60 13.74
N LEU A 521 -21.59 24.24 13.31
CA LEU A 521 -20.48 24.58 14.21
C LEU A 521 -20.84 25.77 15.09
N ASN A 522 -20.51 25.69 16.38
CA ASN A 522 -20.62 26.81 17.31
C ASN A 522 -19.34 27.67 17.33
N LEU A 523 -19.41 28.83 17.99
CA LEU A 523 -18.28 29.78 18.01
C LEU A 523 -17.04 29.21 18.72
N GLN A 524 -17.22 28.40 19.77
CA GLN A 524 -16.11 27.78 20.50
C GLN A 524 -15.39 26.75 19.61
N GLU A 525 -16.16 25.92 18.90
CA GLU A 525 -15.63 24.96 17.91
C GLU A 525 -14.88 25.68 16.79
N LEU A 526 -15.43 26.80 16.26
CA LEU A 526 -14.75 27.60 15.24
C LEU A 526 -13.43 28.20 15.75
N SER A 527 -13.39 28.65 17.01
CA SER A 527 -12.16 29.14 17.64
C SER A 527 -11.10 28.04 17.75
N GLN A 528 -11.49 26.80 18.05
CA GLN A 528 -10.55 25.66 18.05
C GLN A 528 -10.08 25.31 16.64
N ILE A 529 -10.93 25.45 15.62
CA ILE A 529 -10.53 25.28 14.21
C ILE A 529 -9.51 26.34 13.80
N VAL A 530 -9.62 27.58 14.31
CA VAL A 530 -8.59 28.62 14.10
C VAL A 530 -7.24 28.12 14.59
N ASP A 531 -7.16 27.53 15.79
CA ASP A 531 -5.92 27.00 16.33
C ASP A 531 -5.28 25.95 15.41
N ILE A 532 -6.09 25.00 14.91
CA ILE A 532 -5.60 23.98 13.97
C ILE A 532 -5.04 24.61 12.68
N GLN A 533 -5.70 25.64 12.14
CA GLN A 533 -5.19 26.34 10.95
C GLN A 533 -3.92 27.13 11.25
N MET A 534 -3.81 27.71 12.44
CA MET A 534 -2.62 28.45 12.89
C MET A 534 -1.42 27.52 13.14
N ASP A 535 -1.65 26.27 13.55
CA ASP A 535 -0.56 25.28 13.69
C ASP A 535 0.14 25.00 12.35
N TYR A 536 -0.59 25.03 11.23
CA TYR A 536 0.02 24.91 9.91
C TYR A 536 0.96 26.09 9.61
N LEU A 537 0.52 27.31 9.91
CA LEU A 537 1.34 28.52 9.76
C LEU A 537 2.54 28.49 10.72
N ARG A 538 2.36 28.03 11.97
CA ARG A 538 3.43 27.89 12.96
C ARG A 538 4.52 26.95 12.47
N LYS A 539 4.16 25.81 11.88
CA LYS A 539 5.13 24.86 11.29
C LYS A 539 5.94 25.52 10.16
N LEU A 540 5.29 26.25 9.26
CA LEU A 540 5.93 26.97 8.16
C LEU A 540 6.92 28.04 8.63
N LEU A 541 6.58 28.79 9.67
CA LEU A 541 7.44 29.84 10.22
C LEU A 541 8.57 29.29 11.09
N LYS A 542 8.38 28.10 11.69
CA LYS A 542 9.42 27.43 12.46
C LYS A 542 10.66 27.08 11.61
N ASP A 543 10.47 26.75 10.33
CA ASP A 543 11.58 26.54 9.38
C ASP A 543 12.38 27.82 9.12
N GLN A 544 11.78 28.98 9.41
CA GLN A 544 12.44 30.30 9.36
C GLN A 544 12.91 30.76 10.76
N GLU A 545 12.88 29.87 11.76
CA GLU A 545 13.23 30.16 13.16
C GLU A 545 12.35 31.26 13.77
N ILE A 546 11.10 31.44 13.30
CA ILE A 546 10.14 32.39 13.84
C ILE A 546 9.03 31.61 14.55
N ASP A 547 8.74 31.97 15.80
CA ASP A 547 7.62 31.38 16.54
C ASP A 547 6.41 32.32 16.54
N ILE A 548 5.20 31.75 16.62
CA ILE A 548 3.96 32.52 16.65
C ILE A 548 3.01 32.01 17.74
N GLU A 549 2.42 32.96 18.45
CA GLU A 549 1.39 32.75 19.45
C GLU A 549 0.18 33.63 19.12
N ILE A 550 -1.03 33.11 19.26
CA ILE A 550 -2.27 33.83 18.99
C ILE A 550 -3.09 33.94 20.28
N THR A 551 -3.49 35.17 20.62
CA THR A 551 -4.27 35.44 21.84
C THR A 551 -5.70 34.89 21.72
N PRO A 552 -6.36 34.52 22.84
CA PRO A 552 -7.76 34.10 22.83
C PRO A 552 -8.69 35.09 22.12
N GLU A 553 -8.46 36.40 22.33
CA GLU A 553 -9.22 37.49 21.73
C GLU A 553 -9.07 37.50 20.20
N ALA A 554 -7.84 37.30 19.70
CA ALA A 554 -7.59 37.19 18.27
C ALA A 554 -8.24 35.94 17.65
N LYS A 555 -8.27 34.81 18.35
CA LYS A 555 -8.97 33.61 17.88
C LYS A 555 -10.47 33.84 17.75
N GLU A 556 -11.10 34.42 18.78
CA GLU A 556 -12.53 34.70 18.78
C GLU A 556 -12.89 35.73 17.69
N PHE A 557 -12.05 36.74 17.48
CA PHE A 557 -12.22 37.72 16.41
C PHE A 557 -12.18 37.05 15.02
N LEU A 558 -11.21 36.18 14.76
CA LEU A 558 -11.10 35.44 13.50
C LEU A 558 -12.26 34.46 13.31
N ALA A 559 -12.67 33.77 14.37
CA ALA A 559 -13.82 32.87 14.36
C ALA A 559 -15.10 33.63 14.02
N THR A 560 -15.33 34.80 14.64
CA THR A 560 -16.50 35.65 14.37
C THR A 560 -16.51 36.19 12.95
N ARG A 561 -15.36 36.66 12.43
CA ARG A 561 -15.23 37.15 11.05
C ARG A 561 -15.31 36.04 10.00
N GLY A 562 -14.86 34.83 10.37
CA GLY A 562 -14.89 33.63 9.53
C GLY A 562 -16.21 32.85 9.60
N PHE A 563 -17.07 33.15 10.57
CA PHE A 563 -18.33 32.45 10.76
C PHE A 563 -19.35 32.85 9.68
N ASN A 564 -19.88 31.84 9.01
CA ASN A 564 -21.07 31.99 8.19
C ASN A 564 -22.01 30.81 8.48
N PRO A 565 -23.24 31.03 8.94
CA PRO A 565 -24.18 29.96 9.25
C PRO A 565 -24.41 28.99 8.08
N VAL A 566 -24.33 29.45 6.83
CA VAL A 566 -24.56 28.63 5.62
C VAL A 566 -23.30 27.89 5.18
N TYR A 567 -22.12 28.51 5.32
CA TYR A 567 -20.85 27.99 4.80
C TYR A 567 -19.92 27.40 5.86
N GLY A 568 -20.32 27.38 7.13
CA GLY A 568 -19.54 26.84 8.25
C GLY A 568 -18.15 27.46 8.34
N ALA A 569 -17.12 26.63 8.52
CA ALA A 569 -15.72 27.04 8.62
C ALA A 569 -15.05 27.34 7.26
N ARG A 570 -15.74 27.16 6.13
CA ARG A 570 -15.14 27.30 4.78
C ARG A 570 -14.51 28.68 4.52
N PRO A 571 -15.09 29.82 5.00
CA PRO A 571 -14.47 31.13 4.83
C PRO A 571 -13.22 31.35 5.71
N LEU A 572 -13.03 30.58 6.78
CA LEU A 572 -12.04 30.84 7.82
C LEU A 572 -10.61 30.88 7.27
N LYS A 573 -10.25 29.94 6.39
CA LYS A 573 -8.93 29.93 5.73
C LYS A 573 -8.67 31.20 4.93
N ARG A 574 -9.70 31.74 4.26
CA ARG A 574 -9.59 33.01 3.52
C ARG A 574 -9.39 34.19 4.48
N VAL A 575 -10.11 34.19 5.59
CA VAL A 575 -10.00 35.24 6.63
C VAL A 575 -8.61 35.24 7.25
N ILE A 576 -8.09 34.07 7.65
CA ILE A 576 -6.72 33.93 8.18
C ILE A 576 -5.70 34.42 7.14
N ARG A 577 -5.83 34.03 5.87
CA ARG A 577 -4.92 34.52 4.83
C ARG A 577 -4.98 36.04 4.67
N GLN A 578 -6.16 36.63 4.71
CA GLN A 578 -6.34 38.07 4.51
C GLN A 578 -5.88 38.90 5.71
N LEU A 579 -6.15 38.45 6.94
CA LEU A 579 -5.91 39.21 8.17
C LEU A 579 -4.60 38.84 8.86
N ILE A 580 -4.07 37.65 8.63
CA ILE A 580 -2.81 37.16 9.22
C ILE A 580 -1.71 37.04 8.16
N GLU A 581 -1.83 36.10 7.22
CA GLU A 581 -0.71 35.74 6.33
C GLU A 581 -0.25 36.92 5.45
N ASN A 582 -1.19 37.65 4.87
CA ASN A 582 -0.90 38.79 4.00
C ASN A 582 -0.23 39.96 4.76
N PRO A 583 -0.73 40.41 5.94
CA PRO A 583 0.00 41.40 6.74
C PRO A 583 1.33 40.91 7.29
N LEU A 584 1.39 39.67 7.77
CA LEU A 584 2.59 39.10 8.38
C LEU A 584 3.72 38.96 7.35
N SER A 585 3.42 38.47 6.16
CA SER A 585 4.40 38.37 5.06
C SER A 585 5.03 39.72 4.72
N LYS A 586 4.24 40.80 4.70
CA LYS A 586 4.78 42.16 4.51
C LYS A 586 5.73 42.58 5.63
N GLN A 587 5.40 42.27 6.89
CA GLN A 587 6.21 42.62 8.06
C GLN A 587 7.52 41.81 8.14
N ILE A 588 7.49 40.53 7.74
CA ILE A 588 8.69 39.70 7.61
C ILE A 588 9.59 40.23 6.49
N LEU A 589 9.03 40.53 5.32
CA LEU A 589 9.78 41.09 4.18
C LEU A 589 10.36 42.49 4.48
N SER A 590 9.68 43.28 5.31
CA SER A 590 10.19 44.58 5.77
C SER A 590 11.20 44.47 6.92
N GLN A 591 11.67 43.25 7.27
CA GLN A 591 12.61 42.98 8.35
C GLN A 591 12.17 43.48 9.73
N LYS A 592 10.85 43.57 9.97
CA LYS A 592 10.30 43.97 11.28
C LYS A 592 10.35 42.82 12.29
N PHE A 593 10.29 41.58 11.79
CA PHE A 593 10.50 40.36 12.55
C PHE A 593 11.67 39.59 11.95
N LEU A 594 12.57 39.12 12.80
CA LEU A 594 13.80 38.42 12.44
C LEU A 594 13.79 36.99 12.97
N ARG A 595 14.80 36.21 12.55
CA ARG A 595 15.02 34.86 13.07
C ARG A 595 15.23 34.88 14.59
N GLY A 596 14.62 33.95 15.30
CA GLY A 596 14.60 33.85 16.75
C GLY A 596 13.47 34.64 17.42
N ASP A 597 12.71 35.44 16.67
CA ASP A 597 11.62 36.24 17.25
C ASP A 597 10.37 35.38 17.51
N LYS A 598 9.67 35.70 18.60
CA LYS A 598 8.32 35.19 18.89
C LYS A 598 7.31 36.31 18.65
N ILE A 599 6.33 36.04 17.78
CA ILE A 599 5.31 37.00 17.36
C ILE A 599 4.00 36.68 18.07
N ILE A 600 3.48 37.64 18.82
CA ILE A 600 2.17 37.59 19.44
C ILE A 600 1.16 38.25 18.48
N ILE A 601 0.21 37.46 18.00
CA ILE A 601 -0.92 37.87 17.17
C ILE A 601 -2.08 38.20 18.09
N ASP A 602 -2.49 39.46 18.08
CA ASP A 602 -3.48 40.02 19.00
C ASP A 602 -4.50 40.90 18.25
N VAL A 603 -5.53 41.39 18.93
CA VAL A 603 -6.53 42.31 18.37
C VAL A 603 -6.48 43.65 19.09
N ASP A 604 -6.41 44.74 18.33
CA ASP A 604 -6.55 46.11 18.83
C ASP A 604 -7.45 46.91 17.89
N ASN A 605 -8.44 47.62 18.43
CA ASN A 605 -9.43 48.41 17.67
C ASN A 605 -10.07 47.67 16.47
N ASP A 606 -10.48 46.41 16.66
CA ASP A 606 -11.02 45.54 15.62
C ASP A 606 -10.07 45.24 14.45
N GLU A 607 -8.76 45.40 14.65
CA GLU A 607 -7.72 45.03 13.68
C GLU A 607 -6.72 44.04 14.28
N ILE A 608 -6.24 43.10 13.45
CA ILE A 608 -5.19 42.17 13.86
C ILE A 608 -3.86 42.92 13.93
N VAL A 609 -3.19 42.84 15.07
CA VAL A 609 -1.88 43.43 15.33
C VAL A 609 -0.85 42.36 15.65
N PHE A 610 0.40 42.64 15.28
CA PHE A 610 1.54 41.74 15.51
C PHE A 610 2.51 42.44 16.45
N LYS A 611 2.73 41.84 17.61
CA LYS A 611 3.65 42.31 18.64
C LYS A 611 4.83 41.34 18.72
N LYS A 612 6.03 41.86 18.96
CA LYS A 612 7.19 41.05 19.28
C LYS A 612 7.18 40.78 20.78
N GLU A 613 7.39 39.53 21.18
CA GLU A 613 7.69 39.21 22.57
C GLU A 613 9.16 39.56 22.84
N ASP A 614 9.40 40.39 23.86
CA ASP A 614 10.74 40.91 24.21
C ASP A 614 11.67 39.82 24.78
#